data_AF-A0A3N5MVJ6-F1
#
_entry.id   AF-A0A3N5MVJ6-F1
#
_cell.length_a   1.000
_cell.length_b   1.000
_cell.length_c   1.000
_cell.angle_alpha   90.00
_cell.angle_beta   90.00
_cell.angle_gamma   90.00
#
_symmetry.space_group_name_H-M   'P 1'
#
loop_
_entity.id
_entity.type
_entity.pdbx_description
1 polymer ?
#
loop_
_entity_poly.entity_id
_entity_poly.type
_entity_poly.pdbx_seq_one_letter_code
_entity_poly.pdbx_strand_id
1 'polypeptide(L)' 'MPERPHCAQCGKDAIGVQSFGCRTAFVCEDHAHSILRALAPGLNYSSGECSFERFGVSGTLPEDEGKLPSDCG' A
#
# COMPACT_ATOMS: atom_id res chain seq x y z
N MET A 1 9.56 12.44 -11.39
CA MET A 1 8.12 12.09 -11.24
C MET A 1 8.13 10.78 -10.49
N PRO A 2 7.62 10.68 -9.26
CA PRO A 2 7.66 9.43 -8.52
C PRO A 2 6.90 8.38 -9.33
N GLU A 3 7.60 7.32 -9.70
CA GLU A 3 7.08 6.21 -10.48
C GLU A 3 6.01 5.54 -9.62
N ARG A 4 4.77 5.45 -10.11
CA ARG A 4 3.72 4.77 -9.35
C ARG A 4 4.11 3.29 -9.26
N PRO A 5 4.07 2.67 -8.08
CA PRO A 5 4.35 1.25 -7.96
C PRO A 5 3.32 0.44 -8.76
N HIS A 6 3.76 -0.70 -9.27
CA HIS A 6 2.92 -1.60 -10.05
C HIS A 6 2.38 -2.73 -9.18
N CYS A 7 1.21 -3.25 -9.53
CA CYS A 7 0.59 -4.37 -8.85
C CYS A 7 1.46 -5.62 -8.97
N ALA A 8 1.78 -6.24 -7.84
CA ALA A 8 2.60 -7.46 -7.80
C ALA A 8 1.96 -8.65 -8.54
N GLN A 9 0.64 -8.65 -8.73
CA GLN A 9 -0.10 -9.74 -9.35
C GLN A 9 -0.18 -9.62 -10.88
N CYS A 10 -0.35 -8.41 -11.41
CA CYS A 10 -0.66 -8.20 -12.84
C CYS A 10 0.11 -7.06 -13.51
N GLY A 11 0.91 -6.30 -12.78
CA GLY A 11 1.72 -5.21 -13.33
C GLY A 11 0.96 -3.92 -13.70
N LYS A 12 -0.34 -3.82 -13.42
CA LYS A 12 -1.11 -2.56 -13.58
C LYS A 12 -0.70 -1.53 -12.52
N ASP A 13 -1.03 -0.25 -12.72
CA ASP A 13 -0.86 0.78 -11.68
C ASP A 13 -1.48 0.34 -10.35
N ALA A 14 -0.66 0.32 -9.30
CA ALA A 14 -1.15 0.06 -7.96
C ALA A 14 -1.93 1.28 -7.44
N ILE A 15 -3.07 1.02 -6.82
CA ILE A 15 -3.88 2.05 -6.17
C ILE A 15 -3.48 2.25 -4.70
N GLY A 16 -2.70 1.33 -4.16
CA GLY A 16 -2.27 1.31 -2.77
C GLY A 16 -1.38 0.11 -2.45
N VAL A 17 -1.04 0.00 -1.18
CA VAL A 17 -0.30 -1.10 -0.60
C VAL A 17 -1.12 -1.76 0.51
N GLN A 18 -1.05 -3.09 0.58
CA GLN A 18 -1.65 -3.86 1.66
C GLN A 18 -0.59 -4.74 2.30
N SER A 19 -0.54 -4.75 3.64
CA SER A 19 0.31 -5.63 4.43
C SER A 19 -0.54 -6.55 5.29
N PHE A 20 -0.18 -7.82 5.30
CA PHE A 20 -0.75 -8.85 6.15
C PHE A 20 0.37 -9.46 6.98
N GLY A 21 0.59 -8.91 8.17
CA GLY A 21 1.69 -9.27 9.05
C GLY A 21 3.04 -9.03 8.35
N CYS A 22 3.73 -10.11 8.00
CA CYS A 22 5.06 -10.06 7.38
C CYS A 22 5.07 -9.84 5.86
N ARG A 23 3.90 -9.85 5.20
CA ARG A 23 3.82 -9.72 3.74
C ARG A 23 3.19 -8.40 3.34
N THR A 24 3.97 -7.57 2.67
CA THR A 24 3.52 -6.29 2.09
C THR A 24 3.55 -6.38 0.57
N ALA A 25 2.47 -5.99 -0.09
CA ALA A 25 2.35 -6.03 -1.55
C ALA A 25 1.57 -4.84 -2.11
N PHE A 26 2.03 -4.33 -3.25
CA PHE A 26 1.34 -3.31 -4.04
C PHE A 26 0.23 -3.94 -4.87
N VAL A 27 -0.95 -3.34 -4.87
CA VAL A 27 -2.15 -3.91 -5.49
C VAL A 27 -2.92 -2.87 -6.30
N CYS A 28 -3.40 -3.27 -7.48
CA CYS A 28 -4.30 -2.46 -8.31
C CYS A 28 -5.75 -2.63 -7.84
N GLU A 29 -6.68 -1.84 -8.37
CA GLU A 29 -8.11 -1.89 -7.99
C GLU A 29 -8.74 -3.28 -8.06
N ASP A 30 -8.33 -4.09 -9.03
CA ASP A 30 -8.84 -5.45 -9.23
C ASP A 30 -8.33 -6.46 -8.19
N HIS A 31 -7.07 -6.33 -7.77
CA HIS A 31 -6.40 -7.22 -6.81
C HIS A 31 -6.38 -6.67 -5.38
N ALA A 32 -6.83 -5.43 -5.18
CA ALA A 32 -6.88 -4.78 -3.89
C ALA A 32 -7.97 -5.39 -3.02
N HIS A 33 -7.65 -5.56 -1.74
CA HIS A 33 -8.63 -5.97 -0.75
C HIS A 33 -9.79 -4.96 -0.68
N SER A 34 -11.00 -5.44 -0.38
CA SER A 34 -12.23 -4.64 -0.33
C SER A 34 -12.09 -3.41 0.57
N ILE A 35 -11.33 -3.53 1.67
CA ILE A 35 -11.03 -2.44 2.60
C ILE A 35 -10.24 -1.34 1.91
N LEU A 36 -9.13 -1.68 1.25
CA LEU A 36 -8.31 -0.72 0.50
C LEU A 36 -9.13 -0.01 -0.59
N ARG A 37 -10.02 -0.74 -1.26
CA ARG A 37 -10.96 -0.20 -2.26
C ARG A 37 -12.00 0.74 -1.67
N ALA A 38 -12.39 0.54 -0.41
CA ALA A 38 -13.32 1.41 0.31
C ALA A 38 -12.64 2.66 0.90
N LEU A 39 -11.31 2.65 1.07
CA LEU A 39 -10.58 3.83 1.52
C LEU A 39 -10.62 4.95 0.47
N ALA A 40 -10.71 6.19 0.94
CA ALA A 40 -10.49 7.35 0.09
C ALA A 40 -9.00 7.47 -0.27
N PRO A 41 -8.65 8.05 -1.42
CA PRO A 41 -7.25 8.23 -1.82
C PRO A 41 -6.49 9.11 -0.81
N GLY A 42 -5.35 8.63 -0.32
CA GLY A 42 -4.55 9.29 0.72
C GLY A 42 -4.87 8.86 2.15
N LEU A 43 -5.85 7.95 2.34
CA LEU A 43 -6.12 7.35 3.65
C LEU A 43 -5.40 6.01 3.81
N ASN A 44 -5.02 5.75 5.06
CA ASN A 44 -4.58 4.45 5.52
C ASN A 44 -5.52 3.91 6.59
N TYR A 45 -5.55 2.59 6.72
CA TYR A 45 -6.31 1.86 7.71
C TYR A 45 -5.50 0.66 8.17
N SER A 46 -5.33 0.54 9.48
CA SER A 46 -4.59 -0.56 10.10
C SER A 46 -5.47 -1.22 11.16
N SER A 47 -5.47 -2.55 11.16
CA SER A 47 -6.23 -3.38 12.08
C SER A 47 -5.38 -4.58 12.50
N GLY A 48 -4.86 -4.53 13.73
CA GLY A 48 -3.94 -5.55 14.25
C GLY A 48 -2.69 -5.69 13.36
N GLU A 49 -2.50 -6.88 12.81
CA GLU A 49 -1.38 -7.20 11.92
C GLU A 49 -1.63 -6.81 10.45
N CYS A 50 -2.84 -6.35 10.10
CA CYS A 50 -3.18 -5.97 8.73
C CYS A 50 -3.13 -4.45 8.55
N SER A 51 -2.43 -3.95 7.54
CA SER A 51 -2.40 -2.53 7.19
C SER A 51 -2.73 -2.32 5.71
N PHE A 52 -3.47 -1.27 5.42
CA PHE A 52 -3.95 -0.91 4.08
C PHE A 52 -3.72 0.58 3.88
N GLU A 53 -3.04 0.96 2.82
CA GLU A 53 -2.79 2.35 2.50
C GLU A 53 -3.15 2.62 1.05
N ARG A 54 -4.05 3.58 0.82
CA ARG A 54 -4.46 3.96 -0.53
C ARG A 54 -3.69 5.20 -0.96
N PHE A 55 -3.03 5.14 -2.12
CA PHE A 55 -2.27 6.27 -2.64
C PHE A 55 -3.18 7.46 -2.95
N GLY A 56 -2.73 8.65 -2.56
CA GLY A 56 -3.39 9.90 -2.87
C GLY A 56 -3.30 10.23 -4.36
N VAL A 57 -4.30 10.95 -4.87
CA VAL A 57 -4.32 11.42 -6.28
C VAL A 57 -3.22 12.45 -6.55
N SER A 58 -2.66 13.03 -5.50
CA SER A 58 -1.69 14.13 -5.53
C SER A 58 -0.30 13.71 -5.04
N GLY A 59 0.29 12.67 -5.63
CA GLY A 59 1.75 12.53 -5.76
C GLY A 59 2.64 12.51 -4.51
N THR A 60 2.09 12.60 -3.30
CA THR A 60 2.83 12.43 -2.06
C THR A 60 2.87 10.94 -1.75
N LEU A 61 3.80 10.25 -2.41
CA LEU A 61 4.45 9.15 -1.69
C LEU A 61 5.07 9.80 -0.44
N PRO A 62 4.95 9.19 0.75
CA PRO A 62 5.81 9.56 1.85
C PRO A 62 7.25 9.26 1.40
N GLU A 63 7.93 10.28 0.88
CA GLU A 63 9.38 10.27 0.78
C GLU A 63 9.90 10.18 2.22
N ASP A 64 10.41 9.00 2.57
CA ASP A 64 11.27 8.81 3.74
C ASP A 64 10.63 9.11 5.11
N GLU A 65 9.68 8.30 5.57
CA GLU A 65 9.53 8.11 7.02
C GLU A 65 9.25 6.64 7.35
N GLY A 66 10.14 6.07 8.18
CA GLY A 66 9.90 4.79 8.82
C GLY A 66 10.89 3.71 8.41
N LYS A 67 12.16 3.92 8.76
CA LYS A 67 13.08 2.85 9.12
C LYS A 67 12.35 1.84 10.03
N LEU A 68 11.79 0.77 9.46
CA LEU A 68 11.46 -0.42 10.22
C LEU A 68 12.77 -1.17 10.37
N PRO A 69 13.39 -1.25 11.57
CA PRO A 69 14.40 -2.26 11.78
C PRO A 69 13.69 -3.61 11.69
N SER A 70 13.84 -4.27 10.55
CA SER A 70 13.63 -5.70 10.40
C SER A 70 14.71 -6.41 11.23
N ASP A 71 14.51 -6.46 12.55
CA ASP A 71 15.05 -7.53 13.36
C ASP A 71 13.90 -8.51 13.61
N CYS A 72 13.70 -9.37 12.62
CA CYS A 72 13.04 -10.65 12.81
C CYS A 72 14.20 -11.64 12.96
N GLY A 73 14.73 -11.78 14.17
CA GLY A 73 15.90 -12.60 14.49
C GLY A 73 16.12 -12.79 15.98
#